data_AF-A0A2V5W0L7-F1
#
_entry.id   AF-A0A2V5W0L7-F1
#
_cell.length_a   1.000
_cell.length_b   1.000
_cell.length_c   1.000
_cell.angle_alpha   90.00
_cell.angle_beta   90.00
_cell.angle_gamma   90.00
#
_symmetry.space_group_name_H-M   'P 1'
#
loop_
_entity.id
_entity.type
_entity.pdbx_description
1 polymer ?
#
loop_
_entity_poly.entity_id
_entity_poly.type
_entity_poly.pdbx_seq_one_letter_code
_entity_poly.pdbx_strand_id
1 'polypeptide(L)'
;MRNNAFTAVLVGVLVVAAFAAALLVARVFFATRQLRGLQPMLVEVNNRLNSAQALLNETLEYSKRNPAIDSLLVSLNFKTNSAAPASPKPDGR
;
A
#
# COMPACT_ATOMS: atom_id res chain seq x y z
N MET A 1 -0.13 -57.06 24.54
CA MET A 1 -0.61 -56.36 23.32
C MET A 1 -1.26 -55.01 23.64
N ARG A 2 -0.66 -54.17 24.51
CA ARG A 2 -1.27 -52.91 25.01
C ARG A 2 -0.70 -51.64 24.35
N ASN A 3 0.33 -51.78 23.50
CA ASN A 3 0.98 -50.67 22.80
C ASN A 3 0.35 -50.38 21.42
N ASN A 4 -0.33 -51.35 20.81
CA ASN A 4 -0.93 -51.21 19.47
C ASN A 4 -2.01 -50.12 19.41
N ALA A 5 -2.80 -49.97 20.48
CA ALA A 5 -3.86 -48.96 20.53
C ALA A 5 -3.28 -47.54 20.60
N PHE A 6 -2.22 -47.32 21.38
CA PHE A 6 -1.58 -46.01 21.49
C PHE A 6 -0.86 -45.61 20.19
N THR A 7 -0.15 -46.56 19.57
CA THR A 7 0.48 -46.34 18.25
C THR A 7 -0.56 -46.09 17.16
N ALA A 8 -1.69 -46.79 17.15
CA ALA A 8 -2.76 -46.57 16.19
C ALA A 8 -3.38 -45.16 16.33
N VAL A 9 -3.56 -44.68 17.57
CA VAL A 9 -4.04 -43.31 17.82
C VAL A 9 -3.05 -42.26 17.32
N LEU A 10 -1.75 -42.44 17.60
CA LEU A 10 -0.70 -41.54 17.11
C LEU A 10 -0.65 -41.47 15.58
N VAL A 11 -0.77 -42.61 14.91
CA VAL A 11 -0.83 -42.66 13.44
C VAL A 11 -2.09 -41.96 12.93
N GLY A 12 -3.24 -42.17 13.58
CA GLY A 12 -4.48 -41.46 13.24
C GLY A 12 -4.33 -39.94 13.36
N VAL A 13 -3.77 -39.46 14.47
CA VAL A 13 -3.50 -38.02 14.69
C VAL A 13 -2.52 -37.47 13.66
N LEU A 14 -1.47 -38.23 13.33
CA LEU A 14 -0.48 -37.83 12.33
C LEU A 14 -1.11 -37.68 10.94
N VAL A 15 -1.98 -38.61 10.55
CA VAL A 15 -2.68 -38.54 9.25
C VAL A 15 -3.60 -37.33 9.21
N VAL A 16 -4.38 -37.09 10.26
CA VAL A 16 -5.26 -35.92 10.34
C VAL A 16 -4.44 -34.62 10.31
N ALA A 17 -3.33 -34.54 11.02
CA ALA A 17 -2.44 -33.40 11.02
C ALA A 17 -1.82 -33.16 9.63
N ALA A 18 -1.41 -34.22 8.93
CA ALA A 18 -0.86 -34.13 7.58
C ALA A 18 -1.92 -33.61 6.58
N PHE A 19 -3.16 -34.09 6.66
CA PHE A 19 -4.26 -33.59 5.84
C PHE A 19 -4.59 -32.12 6.15
N ALA A 20 -4.63 -31.75 7.43
CA ALA A 20 -4.85 -30.37 7.85
C ALA A 20 -3.74 -29.44 7.33
N ALA A 21 -2.48 -29.87 7.43
CA ALA A 21 -1.33 -29.13 6.90
C ALA A 21 -1.43 -28.96 5.39
N ALA A 22 -1.76 -30.02 4.64
CA ALA A 22 -1.93 -29.95 3.19
C ALA A 22 -3.03 -28.95 2.78
N LEU A 23 -4.16 -28.94 3.50
CA LEU A 23 -5.25 -27.98 3.25
C LEU A 23 -4.83 -26.54 3.56
N LEU A 24 -4.13 -26.32 4.67
CA LEU A 24 -3.63 -24.99 5.04
C LEU A 24 -2.60 -24.48 4.02
N VAL A 25 -1.67 -25.33 3.59
CA VAL A 25 -0.68 -24.99 2.55
C VAL A 25 -1.38 -24.63 1.24
N ALA A 26 -2.38 -25.40 0.82
CA ALA A 26 -3.15 -25.09 -0.38
C ALA A 26 -3.86 -23.73 -0.26
N ARG A 27 -4.53 -23.46 0.87
CA ARG A 27 -5.20 -22.18 1.13
C ARG A 27 -4.23 -21.00 1.09
N VAL A 28 -3.08 -21.13 1.78
CA VAL A 28 -2.04 -20.10 1.80
C VAL A 28 -1.45 -19.90 0.41
N PHE A 29 -1.23 -20.96 -0.36
CA PHE A 29 -0.73 -20.86 -1.73
C PHE A 29 -1.69 -20.07 -2.63
N PHE A 30 -2.99 -20.34 -2.57
CA PHE A 30 -3.98 -19.58 -3.34
C PHE A 30 -4.07 -18.12 -2.89
N ALA A 31 -4.06 -17.85 -1.57
CA ALA A 31 -4.14 -16.49 -1.04
C ALA A 31 -2.88 -15.65 -1.34
N THR A 32 -1.69 -16.24 -1.17
CA THR A 32 -0.41 -15.56 -1.44
C THR A 32 -0.16 -15.31 -2.91
N ARG A 33 -0.69 -16.14 -3.82
CA ARG A 33 -0.61 -15.91 -5.27
C ARG A 33 -1.29 -14.61 -5.67
N GLN A 34 -2.41 -14.26 -5.03
CA GLN A 34 -3.09 -12.99 -5.28
C GLN A 34 -2.29 -11.82 -4.70
N LEU A 35 -1.80 -11.93 -3.47
CA LEU A 35 -0.98 -10.88 -2.83
C LEU A 35 0.32 -10.58 -3.60
N ARG A 36 0.98 -11.61 -4.14
CA ARG A 36 2.22 -11.46 -4.92
C ARG A 36 2.06 -10.64 -6.20
N GLY A 37 0.85 -10.55 -6.76
CA GLY A 37 0.58 -9.72 -7.94
C GLY A 37 0.37 -8.24 -7.58
N LEU A 38 -0.29 -7.96 -6.45
CA LEU A 38 -0.64 -6.58 -6.07
C LEU A 38 0.49 -5.86 -5.33
N GLN A 39 1.31 -6.59 -4.59
CA GLN A 39 2.41 -6.02 -3.82
C GLN A 39 3.44 -5.23 -4.67
N PRO A 40 3.93 -5.72 -5.83
CA PRO A 40 4.85 -4.94 -6.65
C PRO A 40 4.19 -3.69 -7.25
N MET A 41 2.90 -3.76 -7.60
CA MET A 41 2.16 -2.61 -8.12
C MET A 41 2.05 -1.49 -7.07
N LEU A 42 1.80 -1.85 -5.80
CA LEU A 42 1.76 -0.87 -4.71
C LEU A 42 3.12 -0.22 -4.45
N VAL A 43 4.20 -1.01 -4.49
CA VAL A 43 5.57 -0.49 -4.35
C VAL A 43 5.91 0.46 -5.49
N GLU A 44 5.53 0.12 -6.72
CA GLU A 44 5.73 0.98 -7.89
C GLU A 44 4.98 2.30 -7.78
N VAL A 45 3.70 2.26 -7.41
CA VAL A 45 2.88 3.47 -7.21
C VAL A 45 3.50 4.35 -6.12
N ASN A 46 3.88 3.77 -4.99
CA ASN A 46 4.50 4.51 -3.89
C ASN A 46 5.81 5.16 -4.31
N ASN A 47 6.65 4.45 -5.07
CA ASN A 47 7.91 4.99 -5.59
C ASN A 47 7.65 6.17 -6.54
N ARG A 48 6.68 6.04 -7.46
CA ARG A 48 6.30 7.13 -8.39
C ARG A 48 5.77 8.35 -7.65
N LEU A 49 4.94 8.16 -6.62
CA LEU A 49 4.43 9.26 -5.79
C LEU A 49 5.54 9.95 -5.01
N ASN A 50 6.50 9.19 -4.46
CA ASN A 50 7.64 9.75 -3.75
C ASN A 50 8.53 10.58 -4.70
N SER A 51 8.82 10.06 -5.90
CA SER A 51 9.55 10.82 -6.92
C SER A 51 8.80 12.08 -7.36
N ALA A 52 7.48 12.01 -7.54
CA ALA A 52 6.67 13.17 -7.89
C ALA A 52 6.71 14.24 -6.77
N GLN A 53 6.62 13.85 -5.50
CA GLN A 53 6.74 14.77 -4.37
C GLN A 53 8.12 15.43 -4.29
N ALA A 54 9.19 14.67 -4.54
CA ALA A 54 10.55 15.21 -4.60
C ALA A 54 10.69 16.25 -5.71
N LEU A 55 10.21 15.94 -6.92
CA LEU A 55 10.22 16.88 -8.05
C LEU A 55 9.37 18.12 -7.78
N LEU A 56 8.22 17.97 -7.13
CA LEU A 56 7.39 19.11 -6.70
C LEU A 56 8.13 20.01 -5.72
N ASN A 57 8.82 19.44 -4.73
CA ASN A 57 9.61 20.21 -3.79
C ASN A 57 10.76 20.96 -4.48
N GLU A 58 11.47 20.31 -5.39
CA GLU A 58 12.52 20.96 -6.20
C GLU A 58 11.95 22.08 -7.09
N THR A 59 10.77 21.86 -7.69
CA THR A 59 10.10 22.86 -8.52
C THR A 59 9.64 24.06 -7.68
N LEU A 60 9.14 23.84 -6.46
CA LEU A 60 8.79 24.90 -5.51
C LEU A 60 10.03 25.67 -5.02
N GLU A 61 11.16 25.01 -4.85
CA GLU A 61 12.41 25.68 -4.49
C GLU A 61 12.99 26.47 -5.67
N TYR A 62 12.91 25.92 -6.88
CA TYR A 62 13.30 26.61 -8.10
C TYR A 62 12.40 27.82 -8.39
N SER A 63 11.10 27.73 -8.12
CA SER A 63 10.16 28.85 -8.33
C SER A 63 10.46 30.06 -7.44
N LYS A 64 11.06 29.84 -6.26
CA LYS A 64 11.57 30.94 -5.41
C LYS A 64 12.70 31.73 -6.07
N ARG A 65 13.53 31.08 -6.90
CA ARG A 65 14.63 31.72 -7.64
C ARG A 65 14.18 32.26 -9.00
N ASN A 66 13.19 31.62 -9.63
CA ASN A 66 12.67 31.99 -10.95
C ASN A 66 11.13 32.08 -10.92
N PRO A 67 10.56 33.27 -10.65
CA PRO A 67 9.11 33.45 -10.51
C PRO A 67 8.32 33.26 -11.82
N ALA A 68 8.99 33.13 -12.96
CA ALA A 68 8.35 32.87 -14.26
C ALA A 68 7.59 31.53 -14.32
N ILE A 69 7.91 30.58 -13.45
CA ILE A 69 7.29 29.24 -13.41
C ILE A 69 6.05 29.21 -12.49
N ASP A 70 5.82 30.27 -11.70
CA ASP A 70 4.67 30.34 -10.80
C ASP A 70 3.32 30.27 -11.54
N SER A 71 3.24 30.79 -12.78
CA SER A 71 2.03 30.70 -13.61
C SER A 71 1.67 29.26 -13.96
N LEU A 72 2.67 28.40 -14.17
CA LEU A 72 2.49 26.97 -14.41
C LEU A 72 2.09 26.24 -13.11
N LEU A 73 2.71 26.58 -11.99
CA LEU A 73 2.39 26.00 -10.67
C LEU A 73 0.98 26.34 -10.18
N VAL A 74 0.51 27.56 -10.49
CA VAL A 74 -0.88 27.98 -10.24
C VAL A 74 -1.86 27.25 -11.15
N SER A 75 -1.53 27.11 -12.45
CA SER A 75 -2.39 26.40 -13.41
C SER A 75 -2.56 24.91 -13.09
N LEU A 76 -1.54 24.30 -12.47
CA LEU A 76 -1.52 22.91 -12.05
C LEU A 76 -2.01 22.73 -10.59
N ASN A 77 -2.50 23.80 -9.94
CA ASN A 77 -2.97 23.81 -8.55
C ASN A 77 -1.91 23.41 -7.49
N PHE A 78 -0.63 23.39 -7.85
CA PHE A 78 0.47 23.11 -6.92
C PHE A 78 0.89 24.33 -6.08
N LYS A 79 0.43 25.53 -6.48
CA LYS A 79 0.57 26.75 -5.69
C LYS A 79 -0.79 27.45 -5.67
N THR A 80 -1.42 27.55 -4.51
CA THR A 80 -2.58 28.44 -4.33
C THR A 80 -2.12 29.84 -4.71
N ASN A 81 -2.76 30.42 -5.72
CA ASN A 81 -2.68 31.85 -5.98
C ASN A 81 -2.84 32.57 -4.64
N SER A 82 -1.82 33.30 -4.18
CA SER A 82 -1.98 34.27 -3.08
C SER A 82 -2.95 35.40 -3.42
N ALA A 83 -3.60 35.34 -4.59
CA ALA A 83 -4.66 36.24 -5.07
C ALA A 83 -6.02 35.54 -5.27
N ALA A 84 -6.24 34.34 -4.72
CA ALA A 84 -7.60 33.81 -4.61
C ALA A 84 -8.27 34.44 -3.36
N PRO A 85 -9.36 35.22 -3.50
CA PRO A 85 -10.06 35.76 -2.34
C PRO A 85 -10.54 34.59 -1.48
N ALA A 86 -10.13 34.58 -0.22
CA ALA A 86 -10.58 33.60 0.75
C ALA A 86 -12.11 33.53 0.72
N SER A 87 -12.66 32.35 0.43
CA SER A 87 -14.09 32.11 0.53
C SER A 87 -14.54 32.43 1.97
N PRO A 88 -15.64 33.17 2.18
CA PRO A 88 -16.07 33.55 3.52
C PRO A 88 -16.34 32.30 4.35
N LYS A 89 -15.72 32.24 5.53
CA LYS A 89 -15.99 31.26 6.57
C LYS A 89 -17.50 31.24 6.87
N PRO A 90 -18.18 30.08 6.95
CA PRO A 90 -19.58 30.06 7.33
C PRO A 90 -19.66 30.51 8.79
N ASP A 91 -20.37 31.61 9.00
CA ASP A 91 -20.64 32.19 10.30
C ASP A 91 -21.59 31.24 11.04
N GLY A 92 -21.11 30.68 12.15
CA GLY A 92 -21.92 29.84 13.01
C GLY A 92 -22.92 30.70 13.76
N ARG A 93 -24.20 30.52 13.47
CA ARG A 93 -25.33 30.88 14.34
C ARG A 93 -26.11 29.63 14.69
#